data_AF-A0A382U3Q5-F1
#
_entry.id   AF-A0A382U3Q5-F1
#
_cell.length_a   1.000
_cell.length_b   1.000
_cell.length_c   1.000
_cell.angle_alpha   90.00
_cell.angle_beta   90.00
_cell.angle_gamma   90.00
#
_symmetry.space_group_name_H-M   'P 1'
#
loop_
_entity.id
_entity.type
_entity.pdbx_description
1 polymer ?
#
loop_
_entity_poly.entity_id
_entity_poly.type
_entity_poly.pdbx_seq_one_letter_code
_entity_poly.pdbx_strand_id
1 'polypeptide(L)'
;AKLELAQRPGAEVAHSLNEWAVALDPKDPQHDRHLLEALAASAMMESVQPQLLNRVLRAKDPRVRAFAARIAGRWQDRLQDADTFLARAANDQHSQVRMEAILACGQSTRPGAIKLAAQAVTRHPRDRWIDYAFTQAVFHHERHWRPALTDGRLDFGSDIRALAAVLQKRGSRDLLNTLLRLAKSPDIDLAARHGIFNGIASIGSPNELRVIFNRNFHPNPQSQAAALVALRNTASSRNVKPSGDLNVPLRIALKSENAQLQISALALTGEWKAADLNHDVRKLARASKSQPVQIA
;
A
#
# COMPACT_ATOMS: atom_id res chain seq x y z
N ALA A 1 23.58 -7.83 35.96
CA ALA A 1 23.09 -6.51 35.52
C ALA A 1 21.61 -6.52 35.15
N LYS A 2 21.17 -7.11 34.03
CA LYS A 2 19.73 -7.11 33.64
C LYS A 2 18.80 -7.77 34.67
N LEU A 3 19.20 -8.90 35.25
CA LEU A 3 18.46 -9.57 36.34
C LEU A 3 18.40 -8.71 37.62
N GLU A 4 19.48 -8.02 37.96
CA GLU A 4 19.55 -7.11 39.12
C GLU A 4 18.63 -5.90 38.95
N LEU A 5 18.56 -5.32 37.75
CA LEU A 5 17.67 -4.19 37.46
C LEU A 5 16.19 -4.58 37.55
N ALA A 6 15.85 -5.84 37.22
CA ALA A 6 14.48 -6.34 37.32
C ALA A 6 13.98 -6.49 38.77
N GLN A 7 14.89 -6.48 39.77
CA GLN A 7 14.55 -6.57 41.19
C GLN A 7 14.35 -5.20 41.85
N ARG A 8 14.58 -4.09 41.11
CA ARG A 8 14.45 -2.72 41.62
C ARG A 8 13.12 -2.07 41.22
N PRO A 9 12.67 -1.01 41.91
CA PRO A 9 11.47 -0.27 41.54
C PRO A 9 11.55 0.22 40.08
N GLY A 10 10.61 -0.22 39.24
CA GLY A 10 10.68 0.03 37.79
C GLY A 10 10.71 1.51 37.40
N ALA A 11 10.06 2.38 38.19
CA ALA A 11 10.06 3.82 37.97
C ALA A 11 11.45 4.44 38.18
N GLU A 12 12.16 4.03 39.23
CA GLU A 12 13.52 4.51 39.51
C GLU A 12 14.50 4.06 38.43
N VAL A 13 14.44 2.79 38.02
CA VAL A 13 15.32 2.28 36.97
C VAL A 13 15.02 2.95 35.63
N ALA A 14 13.75 3.16 35.30
CA ALA A 14 13.35 3.86 34.08
C ALA A 14 13.89 5.31 34.05
N HIS A 15 13.83 6.01 35.18
CA HIS A 15 14.37 7.36 35.30
C HIS A 15 15.88 7.37 35.09
N SER A 16 16.63 6.57 35.85
CA SER A 16 18.09 6.50 35.76
C SER A 16 18.59 6.04 34.38
N LEU A 17 17.88 5.12 33.72
CA LEU A 17 18.21 4.71 32.35
C LEU A 17 18.02 5.84 31.35
N ASN A 18 16.97 6.65 31.52
CA ASN A 18 16.74 7.78 30.64
C ASN A 18 17.82 8.86 30.81
N GLU A 19 18.19 9.18 32.06
CA GLU A 19 19.30 10.10 32.36
C GLU A 19 20.62 9.59 31.76
N TRP A 20 20.94 8.32 31.98
CA TRP A 20 22.13 7.70 31.40
C TRP A 20 22.12 7.78 29.87
N ALA A 21 20.99 7.42 29.23
CA ALA A 21 20.87 7.47 27.79
C ALA A 21 21.03 8.90 27.25
N VAL A 22 20.52 9.92 27.94
CA VAL A 22 20.69 11.33 27.56
C VAL A 22 22.15 11.77 27.69
N ALA A 23 22.86 11.30 28.70
CA ALA A 23 24.26 11.65 28.97
C ALA A 23 25.28 10.93 28.08
N LEU A 24 24.86 9.96 27.23
CA LEU A 24 25.76 9.24 26.33
C LEU A 24 26.48 10.19 25.35
N ASP A 25 27.81 10.16 25.33
CA ASP A 25 28.62 10.91 24.38
C ASP A 25 28.34 10.42 22.94
N PRO A 26 27.84 11.28 22.03
CA PRO A 26 27.62 10.93 20.63
C PRO A 26 28.88 10.55 19.84
N LYS A 27 30.07 10.88 20.37
CA LYS A 27 31.38 10.57 19.77
C LYS A 27 31.96 9.23 20.25
N ASP A 28 31.39 8.61 21.27
CA ASP A 28 31.81 7.31 21.75
C ASP A 28 31.67 6.26 20.63
N PRO A 29 32.73 5.51 20.28
CA PRO A 29 32.64 4.39 19.34
C PRO A 29 31.57 3.35 19.69
N GLN A 30 31.21 3.21 20.97
CA GLN A 30 30.16 2.31 21.48
C GLN A 30 28.80 3.00 21.65
N HIS A 31 28.62 4.24 21.20
CA HIS A 31 27.38 5.00 21.39
C HIS A 31 26.11 4.23 20.97
N ASP A 32 26.10 3.68 19.75
CA ASP A 32 24.97 2.91 19.22
C ASP A 32 24.69 1.64 20.05
N ARG A 33 25.76 1.01 20.57
CA ARG A 33 25.64 -0.14 21.46
C ARG A 33 25.02 0.26 22.79
N HIS A 34 25.47 1.36 23.39
CA HIS A 34 24.90 1.86 24.64
C HIS A 34 23.42 2.26 24.47
N LEU A 35 23.05 2.88 23.35
CA LEU A 35 21.64 3.15 23.02
C LEU A 35 20.81 1.87 22.91
N LEU A 36 21.34 0.83 22.25
CA LEU A 36 20.66 -0.48 22.19
C LEU A 36 20.48 -1.07 23.58
N GLU A 37 21.51 -1.04 24.42
CA GLU A 37 21.47 -1.57 25.78
C GLU A 37 20.47 -0.82 26.66
N ALA A 38 20.40 0.51 26.53
CA ALA A 38 19.39 1.34 27.18
C ALA A 38 17.97 0.92 26.75
N LEU A 39 17.71 0.85 25.45
CA LEU A 39 16.39 0.48 24.94
C LEU A 39 16.01 -0.95 25.32
N ALA A 40 16.97 -1.88 25.32
CA ALA A 40 16.75 -3.26 25.72
C ALA A 40 16.41 -3.38 27.21
N ALA A 41 17.05 -2.58 28.07
CA ALA A 41 16.73 -2.52 29.49
C ALA A 41 15.33 -1.93 29.71
N SER A 42 14.97 -0.84 29.02
CA SER A 42 13.60 -0.29 29.07
C SER A 42 12.55 -1.31 28.62
N ALA A 43 12.82 -2.04 27.53
CA ALA A 43 11.94 -3.09 27.02
C ALA A 43 11.79 -4.28 27.98
N MET A 44 12.85 -4.64 28.72
CA MET A 44 12.76 -5.72 29.72
C MET A 44 11.82 -5.37 30.87
N MET A 45 11.79 -4.09 31.26
CA MET A 45 10.96 -3.60 32.38
C MET A 45 9.60 -3.08 31.93
N GLU A 46 9.24 -3.26 30.65
CA GLU A 46 8.02 -2.71 30.05
C GLU A 46 7.85 -1.18 30.23
N SER A 47 8.96 -0.46 30.35
CA SER A 47 9.00 1.00 30.42
C SER A 47 9.04 1.59 29.01
N VAL A 48 7.93 2.17 28.56
CA VAL A 48 7.81 2.78 27.23
C VAL A 48 8.59 4.09 27.18
N GLN A 49 9.58 4.17 26.29
CA GLN A 49 10.49 5.32 26.17
C GLN A 49 10.52 5.85 24.72
N PRO A 50 9.53 6.67 24.30
CA PRO A 50 9.41 7.13 22.92
C PRO A 50 10.61 7.95 22.42
N GLN A 51 11.18 8.80 23.27
CA GLN A 51 12.34 9.64 22.92
C GLN A 51 13.59 8.79 22.68
N LEU A 52 13.84 7.82 23.56
CA LEU A 52 14.94 6.86 23.40
C LEU A 52 14.75 6.01 22.14
N LEU A 53 13.55 5.45 21.95
CA LEU A 53 13.19 4.70 20.75
C LEU A 53 13.48 5.49 19.46
N ASN A 54 13.08 6.77 19.44
CA ASN A 54 13.30 7.67 18.32
C ASN A 54 14.79 7.93 18.03
N ARG A 55 15.64 7.95 19.06
CA ARG A 55 17.10 8.07 18.92
C ARG A 55 17.71 6.77 18.38
N VAL A 56 17.30 5.62 18.91
CA VAL A 56 17.80 4.31 18.48
C VAL A 56 17.41 4.02 17.02
N LEU A 57 16.22 4.46 16.58
CA LEU A 57 15.80 4.43 15.17
C LEU A 57 16.65 5.31 14.22
N ARG A 58 17.57 6.11 14.74
CA ARG A 58 18.52 6.92 13.96
C ARG A 58 19.99 6.52 14.16
N ALA A 59 20.23 5.39 14.85
CA ALA A 59 21.56 4.84 15.02
C ALA A 59 22.25 4.58 13.66
N LYS A 60 23.57 4.68 13.62
CA LYS A 60 24.36 4.41 12.41
C LYS A 60 24.29 2.92 12.07
N ASP A 61 24.39 2.05 13.07
CA ASP A 61 24.30 0.61 12.91
C ASP A 61 22.85 0.17 12.58
N PRO A 62 22.59 -0.43 11.40
CA PRO A 62 21.26 -0.90 11.03
C PRO A 62 20.71 -1.98 11.97
N ARG A 63 21.56 -2.76 12.64
CA ARG A 63 21.12 -3.79 13.60
C ARG A 63 20.47 -3.16 14.83
N VAL A 64 20.98 -2.00 15.24
CA VAL A 64 20.44 -1.21 16.34
C VAL A 64 19.09 -0.60 15.95
N ARG A 65 18.98 -0.06 14.72
CA ARG A 65 17.70 0.42 14.18
C ARG A 65 16.67 -0.70 14.02
N ALA A 66 17.09 -1.90 13.61
CA ALA A 66 16.22 -3.07 13.47
C ALA A 66 15.65 -3.51 14.82
N PHE A 67 16.49 -3.53 15.87
CA PHE A 67 16.01 -3.77 17.23
C PHE A 67 14.98 -2.71 17.65
N ALA A 68 15.22 -1.44 17.34
CA ALA A 68 14.26 -0.37 17.63
C ALA A 68 12.92 -0.57 16.91
N ALA A 69 12.92 -0.99 15.63
CA ALA A 69 11.70 -1.29 14.90
C ALA A 69 10.87 -2.41 15.57
N ARG A 70 11.53 -3.45 16.09
CA ARG A 70 10.89 -4.51 16.87
C ARG A 70 10.25 -3.97 18.14
N ILE A 71 10.95 -3.12 18.88
CA ILE A 71 10.44 -2.51 20.11
C ILE A 71 9.27 -1.56 19.81
N ALA A 72 9.30 -0.82 18.70
CA ALA A 72 8.16 -0.02 18.25
C ALA A 72 6.90 -0.87 18.03
N GLY A 73 7.06 -2.09 17.49
CA GLY A 73 5.97 -3.07 17.38
C GLY A 73 5.47 -3.58 18.72
N ARG A 74 6.38 -3.92 19.64
CA ARG A 74 6.04 -4.40 21.00
C ARG A 74 5.27 -3.36 21.82
N TRP A 75 5.58 -2.08 21.65
CA TRP A 75 4.96 -0.98 22.39
C TRP A 75 3.85 -0.26 21.61
N GLN A 76 3.44 -0.77 20.45
CA GLN A 76 2.54 -0.05 19.54
C GLN A 76 1.20 0.37 20.15
N ASP A 77 0.72 -0.34 21.17
CA ASP A 77 -0.53 -0.11 21.90
C ASP A 77 -0.40 1.00 22.94
N ARG A 78 0.84 1.30 23.36
CA ARG A 78 1.19 2.31 24.37
C ARG A 78 1.95 3.50 23.81
N LEU A 79 2.28 3.49 22.52
CA LEU A 79 2.91 4.59 21.81
C LEU A 79 1.85 5.45 21.13
N GLN A 80 1.79 6.75 21.47
CA GLN A 80 0.91 7.71 20.80
C GLN A 80 1.18 7.79 19.28
N ASP A 81 2.45 7.75 18.89
CA ASP A 81 2.89 7.89 17.49
C ASP A 81 3.51 6.59 16.92
N ALA A 82 2.95 5.43 17.27
CA ALA A 82 3.45 4.12 16.83
C ALA A 82 3.66 4.03 15.30
N ASP A 83 2.71 4.57 14.53
CA ASP A 83 2.78 4.56 13.06
C ASP A 83 3.93 5.39 12.52
N THR A 84 4.29 6.49 13.16
CA THR A 84 5.42 7.32 12.75
C THR A 84 6.74 6.54 12.89
N PHE A 85 6.90 5.80 13.99
CA PHE A 85 8.08 4.96 14.21
C PHE A 85 8.16 3.80 13.21
N LEU A 86 7.05 3.08 13.02
CA LEU A 86 6.98 1.95 12.09
C LEU A 86 7.11 2.41 10.63
N ALA A 87 6.55 3.57 10.25
CA ALA A 87 6.71 4.14 8.92
C ALA A 87 8.16 4.49 8.62
N ARG A 88 8.90 5.05 9.59
CA ARG A 88 10.35 5.28 9.43
C ARG A 88 11.09 3.98 9.18
N ALA A 89 10.85 2.97 10.01
CA ALA A 89 11.55 1.69 9.91
C ALA A 89 11.19 0.93 8.61
N ALA A 90 9.92 0.98 8.19
CA ALA A 90 9.45 0.41 6.92
C ALA A 90 10.11 1.06 5.70
N ASN A 91 10.54 2.32 5.82
CA ASN A 91 11.23 3.06 4.76
C ASN A 91 12.75 3.16 4.97
N ASP A 92 13.34 2.36 5.86
CA ASP A 92 14.78 2.36 6.10
C ASP A 92 15.56 1.83 4.87
N GLN A 93 16.77 2.37 4.67
CA GLN A 93 17.65 1.93 3.58
C GLN A 93 18.07 0.46 3.72
N HIS A 94 18.23 -0.03 4.95
CA HIS A 94 18.69 -1.38 5.23
C HIS A 94 17.54 -2.39 5.32
N SER A 95 17.64 -3.51 4.61
CA SER A 95 16.56 -4.51 4.51
C SER A 95 16.17 -5.10 5.86
N GLN A 96 17.13 -5.37 6.74
CA GLN A 96 16.83 -5.92 8.07
C GLN A 96 15.91 -5.01 8.91
N VAL A 97 16.06 -3.68 8.81
CA VAL A 97 15.22 -2.74 9.55
C VAL A 97 13.80 -2.75 8.98
N ARG A 98 13.68 -2.77 7.65
CA ARG A 98 12.38 -2.92 6.97
C ARG A 98 11.70 -4.23 7.34
N MET A 99 12.46 -5.32 7.44
CA MET A 99 11.94 -6.64 7.81
C MET A 99 11.33 -6.63 9.22
N GLU A 100 12.02 -6.05 10.21
CA GLU A 100 11.49 -5.93 11.57
C GLU A 100 10.25 -5.04 11.62
N ALA A 101 10.20 -3.96 10.82
CA ALA A 101 9.01 -3.12 10.71
C ALA A 101 7.80 -3.89 10.12
N ILE A 102 8.02 -4.70 9.08
CA ILE A 102 6.99 -5.56 8.49
C ILE A 102 6.46 -6.55 9.52
N LEU A 103 7.35 -7.23 10.25
CA LEU A 103 6.96 -8.20 11.29
C LEU A 103 6.16 -7.52 12.41
N ALA A 104 6.61 -6.35 12.87
CA ALA A 104 5.88 -5.53 13.84
C ALA A 104 4.47 -5.15 13.36
N CYS A 105 4.34 -4.72 12.10
CA CYS A 105 3.03 -4.41 11.51
C CYS A 105 2.12 -5.64 11.43
N GLY A 106 2.69 -6.81 11.15
CA GLY A 106 1.95 -8.08 11.13
C GLY A 106 1.33 -8.48 12.47
N GLN A 107 1.92 -8.01 13.57
CA GLN A 107 1.45 -8.26 14.94
C GLN A 107 0.53 -7.14 15.46
N SER A 108 0.24 -6.13 14.65
CA SER A 108 -0.65 -5.02 15.01
C SER A 108 -2.10 -5.44 15.12
N THR A 109 -2.84 -4.79 16.03
CA THR A 109 -4.31 -4.83 16.08
C THR A 109 -4.95 -3.70 15.28
N ARG A 110 -4.16 -2.70 14.86
CA ARG A 110 -4.60 -1.50 14.14
C ARG A 110 -4.59 -1.77 12.63
N PRO A 111 -5.74 -1.77 11.92
CA PRO A 111 -5.82 -2.11 10.50
C PRO A 111 -4.87 -1.33 9.59
N GLY A 112 -4.59 -0.06 9.94
CA GLY A 112 -3.71 0.82 9.17
C GLY A 112 -2.25 0.36 9.09
N ALA A 113 -1.79 -0.48 10.01
CA ALA A 113 -0.41 -0.95 10.05
C ALA A 113 -0.03 -1.75 8.78
N ILE A 114 -1.00 -2.43 8.14
CA ILE A 114 -0.72 -3.14 6.88
C ILE A 114 -0.18 -2.21 5.79
N LYS A 115 -0.58 -0.93 5.79
CA LYS A 115 -0.12 0.05 4.81
C LYS A 115 1.37 0.31 4.98
N LEU A 116 1.85 0.35 6.22
CA LEU A 116 3.27 0.55 6.54
C LEU A 116 4.11 -0.66 6.10
N ALA A 117 3.62 -1.87 6.36
CA ALA A 117 4.25 -3.09 5.85
C ALA A 117 4.33 -3.09 4.31
N ALA A 118 3.28 -2.62 3.64
CA ALA A 118 3.24 -2.54 2.18
C ALA A 118 4.24 -1.52 1.62
N GLN A 119 4.47 -0.38 2.30
CA GLN A 119 5.48 0.60 1.89
C GLN A 119 6.88 -0.03 1.80
N ALA A 120 7.23 -0.92 2.72
CA ALA A 120 8.53 -1.58 2.75
C ALA A 120 8.81 -2.46 1.53
N VAL A 121 7.77 -2.95 0.84
CA VAL A 121 7.90 -3.80 -0.36
C VAL A 121 7.58 -3.06 -1.66
N THR A 122 6.95 -1.90 -1.61
CA THR A 122 6.58 -1.13 -2.83
C THR A 122 7.50 0.05 -3.11
N ARG A 123 8.19 0.56 -2.09
CA ARG A 123 9.09 1.73 -2.20
C ARG A 123 10.57 1.36 -2.20
N HIS A 124 10.91 0.11 -1.91
CA HIS A 124 12.28 -0.35 -1.73
C HIS A 124 12.54 -1.68 -2.44
N PRO A 125 13.81 -2.01 -2.75
CA PRO A 125 14.18 -3.33 -3.22
C PRO A 125 13.81 -4.43 -2.24
N ARG A 126 13.40 -5.58 -2.79
CA ARG A 126 12.91 -6.74 -2.06
C ARG A 126 13.95 -7.85 -2.11
N ASP A 127 14.09 -8.55 -0.99
CA ASP A 127 14.81 -9.84 -0.91
C ASP A 127 13.84 -10.94 -0.48
N ARG A 128 14.29 -12.21 -0.53
CA ARG A 128 13.45 -13.36 -0.19
C ARG A 128 12.91 -13.31 1.25
N TRP A 129 13.63 -12.68 2.18
CA TRP A 129 13.27 -12.61 3.59
C TRP A 129 12.23 -11.53 3.84
N ILE A 130 12.38 -10.36 3.22
CA ILE A 130 11.37 -9.31 3.16
C ILE A 130 10.07 -9.85 2.56
N ASP A 131 10.17 -10.62 1.47
CA ASP A 131 9.00 -11.21 0.82
C ASP A 131 8.27 -12.21 1.69
N TYR A 132 9.03 -13.05 2.39
CA TYR A 132 8.48 -14.00 3.33
C TYR A 132 7.84 -13.28 4.53
N ALA A 133 8.53 -12.32 5.15
CA ALA A 133 8.03 -11.53 6.26
C ALA A 133 6.75 -10.77 5.89
N PHE A 134 6.70 -10.17 4.70
CA PHE A 134 5.52 -9.45 4.22
C PHE A 134 4.34 -10.39 3.99
N THR A 135 4.59 -11.57 3.42
CA THR A 135 3.57 -12.61 3.29
C THR A 135 3.00 -12.97 4.66
N GLN A 136 3.87 -13.29 5.63
CA GLN A 136 3.45 -13.61 7.01
C GLN A 136 2.68 -12.47 7.67
N ALA A 137 3.11 -11.22 7.50
CA ALA A 137 2.44 -10.06 8.06
C ALA A 137 1.02 -9.88 7.48
N VAL A 138 0.84 -10.08 6.17
CA VAL A 138 -0.48 -10.01 5.53
C VAL A 138 -1.42 -11.07 6.12
N PHE A 139 -0.96 -12.31 6.27
CA PHE A 139 -1.77 -13.40 6.82
C PHE A 139 -2.09 -13.20 8.31
N HIS A 140 -1.10 -12.91 9.16
CA HIS A 140 -1.32 -12.75 10.60
C HIS A 140 -2.22 -11.55 10.94
N HIS A 141 -2.10 -10.47 10.18
CA HIS A 141 -2.87 -9.24 10.41
C HIS A 141 -4.27 -9.27 9.76
N GLU A 142 -4.62 -10.33 9.03
CA GLU A 142 -5.83 -10.40 8.20
C GLU A 142 -7.12 -10.08 8.96
N ARG A 143 -7.26 -10.59 10.18
CA ARG A 143 -8.42 -10.36 11.05
C ARG A 143 -8.68 -8.87 11.33
N HIS A 144 -7.69 -8.00 11.13
CA HIS A 144 -7.80 -6.56 11.35
C HIS A 144 -7.93 -5.78 10.04
N TRP A 145 -7.04 -6.00 9.05
CA TRP A 145 -7.04 -5.18 7.84
C TRP A 145 -8.16 -5.54 6.86
N ARG A 146 -8.54 -6.82 6.74
CA ARG A 146 -9.47 -7.25 5.70
C ARG A 146 -10.91 -6.78 5.96
N PRO A 147 -11.48 -6.91 7.17
CA PRO A 147 -12.79 -6.33 7.47
C PRO A 147 -12.77 -4.81 7.30
N ALA A 148 -11.74 -4.13 7.81
CA ALA A 148 -11.62 -2.68 7.69
C ALA A 148 -11.55 -2.21 6.23
N LEU A 149 -10.86 -2.95 5.34
CA LEU A 149 -10.84 -2.66 3.90
C LEU A 149 -12.20 -2.87 3.26
N THR A 150 -12.89 -3.95 3.63
CA THR A 150 -14.21 -4.31 3.04
C THR A 150 -15.29 -3.33 3.46
N ASP A 151 -15.23 -2.83 4.70
CA ASP A 151 -16.18 -1.87 5.26
C ASP A 151 -15.82 -0.41 4.90
N GLY A 152 -14.77 -0.18 4.10
CA GLY A 152 -14.32 1.17 3.71
C GLY A 152 -13.60 1.97 4.82
N ARG A 153 -13.34 1.38 5.99
CA ARG A 153 -12.61 2.01 7.11
C ARG A 153 -11.09 2.03 6.91
N LEU A 154 -10.56 1.22 6.00
CA LEU A 154 -9.15 1.20 5.63
C LEU A 154 -9.01 1.54 4.14
N ASP A 155 -8.50 2.73 3.87
CA ASP A 155 -8.16 3.20 2.53
C ASP A 155 -6.64 3.29 2.33
N PHE A 156 -6.20 2.92 1.13
CA PHE A 156 -4.83 3.05 0.62
C PHE A 156 -4.64 4.33 -0.21
N GLY A 157 -5.70 5.11 -0.44
CA GLY A 157 -5.67 6.34 -1.20
C GLY A 157 -5.12 6.11 -2.60
N SER A 158 -4.14 6.93 -2.99
CA SER A 158 -3.45 6.80 -4.28
C SER A 158 -2.38 5.70 -4.32
N ASP A 159 -2.06 5.02 -3.20
CA ASP A 159 -1.02 3.98 -3.15
C ASP A 159 -1.57 2.61 -3.60
N ILE A 160 -2.00 2.54 -4.86
CA ILE A 160 -2.55 1.34 -5.50
C ILE A 160 -1.54 0.19 -5.50
N ARG A 161 -0.23 0.50 -5.58
CA ARG A 161 0.84 -0.50 -5.52
C ARG A 161 0.84 -1.20 -4.16
N ALA A 162 0.70 -0.45 -3.07
CA ALA A 162 0.61 -1.03 -1.73
C ALA A 162 -0.62 -1.91 -1.57
N LEU A 163 -1.77 -1.45 -2.08
CA LEU A 163 -2.99 -2.25 -2.10
C LEU A 163 -2.76 -3.56 -2.87
N ALA A 164 -2.29 -3.49 -4.12
CA ALA A 164 -2.03 -4.67 -4.94
C ALA A 164 -1.04 -5.65 -4.27
N ALA A 165 0.00 -5.15 -3.60
CA ALA A 165 0.97 -5.99 -2.91
C ALA A 165 0.35 -6.81 -1.77
N VAL A 166 -0.44 -6.19 -0.89
CA VAL A 166 -1.14 -6.88 0.22
C VAL A 166 -2.05 -7.96 -0.34
N LEU A 167 -2.79 -7.59 -1.36
CA LEU A 167 -3.81 -8.39 -2.00
C LEU A 167 -3.28 -9.61 -2.75
N GLN A 168 -2.12 -9.48 -3.40
CA GLN A 168 -1.43 -10.60 -4.05
C GLN A 168 -1.05 -11.71 -3.06
N LYS A 169 -0.70 -11.38 -1.82
CA LYS A 169 -0.23 -12.38 -0.84
C LYS A 169 -1.32 -13.31 -0.33
N ARG A 170 -2.58 -12.89 -0.36
CA ARG A 170 -3.74 -13.63 0.18
C ARG A 170 -4.48 -14.47 -0.88
N GLY A 171 -4.00 -14.44 -2.13
CA GLY A 171 -4.67 -15.06 -3.27
C GLY A 171 -5.62 -14.08 -3.94
N SER A 172 -5.28 -13.71 -5.18
CA SER A 172 -5.96 -12.67 -5.95
C SER A 172 -7.46 -12.94 -6.18
N ARG A 173 -7.92 -14.21 -6.17
CA ARG A 173 -9.29 -14.59 -6.59
C ARG A 173 -10.41 -14.09 -5.67
N ASP A 174 -10.32 -14.32 -4.36
CA ASP A 174 -11.37 -13.91 -3.40
C ASP A 174 -11.58 -12.40 -3.38
N LEU A 175 -10.47 -11.69 -3.43
CA LEU A 175 -10.45 -10.26 -3.51
C LEU A 175 -10.95 -9.77 -4.87
N LEU A 176 -10.51 -10.37 -5.97
CA LEU A 176 -10.94 -9.99 -7.31
C LEU A 176 -12.47 -10.10 -7.40
N ASN A 177 -13.05 -11.15 -6.84
CA ASN A 177 -14.50 -11.30 -6.71
C ASN A 177 -15.13 -10.18 -5.87
N THR A 178 -14.49 -9.80 -4.76
CA THR A 178 -14.96 -8.70 -3.88
C THR A 178 -14.90 -7.35 -4.60
N LEU A 179 -13.78 -7.03 -5.24
CA LEU A 179 -13.59 -5.79 -6.00
C LEU A 179 -14.56 -5.74 -7.19
N LEU A 180 -14.75 -6.84 -7.92
CA LEU A 180 -15.73 -6.92 -9.01
C LEU A 180 -17.15 -6.67 -8.50
N ARG A 181 -17.53 -7.21 -7.34
CA ARG A 181 -18.84 -6.94 -6.72
C ARG A 181 -18.99 -5.48 -6.33
N LEU A 182 -18.00 -4.88 -5.68
CA LEU A 182 -18.01 -3.46 -5.30
C LEU A 182 -18.06 -2.55 -6.53
N ALA A 183 -17.29 -2.87 -7.58
CA ALA A 183 -17.26 -2.09 -8.81
C ALA A 183 -18.59 -2.08 -9.58
N LYS A 184 -19.44 -3.11 -9.40
CA LYS A 184 -20.80 -3.16 -9.95
C LYS A 184 -21.81 -2.35 -9.13
N SER A 185 -21.57 -2.16 -7.83
CA SER A 185 -22.52 -1.49 -6.96
C SER A 185 -22.80 -0.05 -7.43
N PRO A 186 -24.07 0.42 -7.43
CA PRO A 186 -24.40 1.79 -7.75
C PRO A 186 -23.96 2.77 -6.65
N ASP A 187 -23.82 2.31 -5.40
CA ASP A 187 -23.65 3.14 -4.20
C ASP A 187 -22.20 3.61 -3.95
N ILE A 188 -21.28 3.24 -4.83
CA ILE A 188 -19.87 3.62 -4.73
C ILE A 188 -19.62 4.94 -5.45
N ASP A 189 -19.04 5.90 -4.73
CA ASP A 189 -18.61 7.18 -5.30
C ASP A 189 -17.54 7.03 -6.38
N LEU A 190 -17.33 8.07 -7.19
CA LEU A 190 -16.45 8.00 -8.35
C LEU A 190 -14.97 7.78 -7.97
N ALA A 191 -14.50 8.39 -6.88
CA ALA A 191 -13.10 8.32 -6.47
C ALA A 191 -12.76 6.93 -5.92
N ALA A 192 -13.62 6.38 -5.05
CA ALA A 192 -13.52 5.01 -4.57
C ALA A 192 -13.59 4.02 -5.74
N ARG A 193 -14.48 4.26 -6.71
CA ARG A 193 -14.61 3.41 -7.89
C ARG A 193 -13.36 3.39 -8.76
N HIS A 194 -12.68 4.53 -8.93
CA HIS A 194 -11.38 4.58 -9.62
C HIS A 194 -10.33 3.70 -8.91
N GLY A 195 -10.26 3.77 -7.58
CA GLY A 195 -9.37 2.92 -6.78
C GLY A 195 -9.66 1.44 -6.96
N ILE A 196 -10.95 1.06 -6.95
CA ILE A 196 -11.38 -0.33 -7.14
C ILE A 196 -11.00 -0.83 -8.54
N PHE A 197 -11.28 -0.08 -9.61
CA PHE A 197 -10.91 -0.50 -10.96
C PHE A 197 -9.40 -0.62 -11.14
N ASN A 198 -8.61 0.29 -10.56
CA ASN A 198 -7.15 0.16 -10.56
C ASN A 198 -6.70 -1.08 -9.78
N GLY A 199 -7.36 -1.43 -8.68
CA GLY A 199 -7.13 -2.67 -7.94
C GLY A 199 -7.40 -3.91 -8.79
N ILE A 200 -8.57 -3.98 -9.43
CA ILE A 200 -8.93 -5.07 -10.37
C ILE A 200 -7.91 -5.16 -11.49
N ALA A 201 -7.60 -4.03 -12.13
CA ALA A 201 -6.71 -3.99 -13.28
C ALA A 201 -5.24 -4.31 -12.92
N SER A 202 -4.85 -4.14 -11.66
CA SER A 202 -3.51 -4.48 -11.16
C SER A 202 -3.33 -5.99 -10.93
N ILE A 203 -4.39 -6.70 -10.53
CA ILE A 203 -4.30 -8.13 -10.14
C ILE A 203 -5.02 -9.08 -11.09
N GLY A 204 -5.94 -8.58 -11.91
CA GLY A 204 -6.80 -9.39 -12.78
C GLY A 204 -6.04 -10.04 -13.93
N SER A 205 -6.51 -11.20 -14.36
CA SER A 205 -6.08 -11.83 -15.62
C SER A 205 -6.81 -11.19 -16.81
N PRO A 206 -6.43 -11.51 -18.07
CA PRO A 206 -7.15 -11.06 -19.25
C PRO A 206 -8.67 -11.27 -19.18
N ASN A 207 -9.14 -12.31 -18.49
CA ASN A 207 -10.56 -12.60 -18.35
C ASN A 207 -11.26 -11.62 -17.39
N GLU A 208 -10.65 -11.25 -16.26
CA GLU A 208 -11.27 -10.26 -15.38
C GLU A 208 -11.12 -8.84 -15.91
N LEU A 209 -10.07 -8.55 -16.68
CA LEU A 209 -9.99 -7.31 -17.46
C LEU A 209 -11.14 -7.23 -18.48
N ARG A 210 -11.50 -8.36 -19.12
CA ARG A 210 -12.68 -8.44 -19.99
C ARG A 210 -13.96 -8.14 -19.24
N VAL A 211 -14.11 -8.62 -18.02
CA VAL A 211 -15.32 -8.36 -17.21
C VAL A 211 -15.53 -6.85 -17.01
N ILE A 212 -14.50 -6.10 -16.60
CA ILE A 212 -14.61 -4.64 -16.39
C ILE A 212 -14.54 -3.81 -17.68
N PHE A 213 -14.24 -4.43 -18.82
CA PHE A 213 -14.25 -3.76 -20.12
C PHE A 213 -15.63 -3.78 -20.76
N ASN A 214 -16.46 -4.76 -20.41
CA ASN A 214 -17.78 -4.93 -20.99
C ASN A 214 -18.77 -3.87 -20.46
N ARG A 215 -19.45 -3.16 -21.36
CA ARG A 215 -20.48 -2.15 -21.04
C ARG A 215 -21.47 -2.62 -19.97
N ASN A 216 -21.94 -3.87 -20.08
CA ASN A 216 -22.98 -4.44 -19.21
C ASN A 216 -22.55 -4.62 -17.74
N PHE A 217 -21.26 -4.46 -17.43
CA PHE A 217 -20.76 -4.48 -16.07
C PHE A 217 -21.05 -3.16 -15.32
N HIS A 218 -21.24 -2.05 -16.04
CA HIS A 218 -21.27 -0.72 -15.44
C HIS A 218 -22.70 -0.21 -15.22
N PRO A 219 -23.00 0.35 -14.04
CA PRO A 219 -24.31 0.94 -13.77
C PRO A 219 -24.55 2.24 -14.56
N ASN A 220 -23.49 2.93 -14.99
CA ASN A 220 -23.59 4.19 -15.74
C ASN A 220 -22.32 4.44 -16.59
N PRO A 221 -22.37 5.39 -17.55
CA PRO A 221 -21.23 5.74 -18.40
C PRO A 221 -19.99 6.21 -17.64
N GLN A 222 -20.15 6.87 -16.49
CA GLN A 222 -19.04 7.34 -15.66
C GLN A 222 -18.24 6.17 -15.07
N SER A 223 -18.92 5.13 -14.59
CA SER A 223 -18.30 3.89 -14.14
C SER A 223 -17.56 3.18 -15.29
N GLN A 224 -18.13 3.18 -16.49
CA GLN A 224 -17.45 2.62 -17.66
C GLN A 224 -16.19 3.42 -17.99
N ALA A 225 -16.27 4.75 -18.01
CA ALA A 225 -15.13 5.62 -18.30
C ALA A 225 -13.98 5.42 -17.30
N ALA A 226 -14.30 5.27 -16.01
CA ALA A 226 -13.35 4.94 -14.95
C ALA A 226 -12.60 3.63 -15.20
N ALA A 227 -13.31 2.59 -15.63
CA ALA A 227 -12.70 1.29 -15.93
C ALA A 227 -11.78 1.36 -17.15
N LEU A 228 -12.14 2.11 -18.19
CA LEU A 228 -11.29 2.33 -19.37
C LEU A 228 -9.97 3.04 -19.00
N VAL A 229 -10.01 3.99 -18.05
CA VAL A 229 -8.80 4.64 -17.52
C VAL A 229 -7.90 3.61 -16.82
N ALA A 230 -8.47 2.77 -15.96
CA ALA A 230 -7.71 1.72 -15.28
C ALA A 230 -7.09 0.72 -16.27
N LEU A 231 -7.84 0.33 -17.31
CA LEU A 231 -7.35 -0.56 -18.37
C LEU A 231 -6.21 0.06 -19.18
N ARG A 232 -6.26 1.36 -19.45
CA ARG A 232 -5.16 2.09 -20.11
C ARG A 232 -3.89 2.04 -19.26
N ASN A 233 -4.00 2.37 -17.97
CA ASN A 233 -2.86 2.35 -17.05
C ASN A 233 -2.26 0.93 -16.93
N THR A 234 -3.10 -0.10 -16.95
CA THR A 234 -2.65 -1.50 -16.96
C THR A 234 -1.97 -1.90 -18.27
N ALA A 235 -2.42 -1.39 -19.42
CA ALA A 235 -1.78 -1.65 -20.71
C ALA A 235 -0.34 -1.13 -20.71
N SER A 236 -0.12 0.08 -20.19
CA SER A 236 1.21 0.69 -20.12
C SER A 236 2.11 0.02 -19.07
N SER A 237 1.55 -0.42 -17.93
CA SER A 237 2.34 -0.95 -16.80
C SER A 237 2.57 -2.46 -16.82
N ARG A 238 1.59 -3.26 -17.27
CA ARG A 238 1.64 -4.73 -17.25
C ARG A 238 1.78 -5.35 -18.65
N ASN A 239 1.57 -4.56 -19.72
CA ASN A 239 1.47 -5.06 -21.09
C ASN A 239 0.45 -6.22 -21.25
N VAL A 240 -0.67 -6.14 -20.53
CA VAL A 240 -1.78 -7.11 -20.58
C VAL A 240 -3.04 -6.43 -21.11
N LYS A 241 -3.78 -7.13 -21.98
CA LYS A 241 -5.06 -6.69 -22.54
C LYS A 241 -6.21 -7.63 -22.12
N PRO A 242 -7.48 -7.17 -22.17
CA PRO A 242 -8.63 -8.07 -22.03
C PRO A 242 -8.61 -9.20 -23.07
N SER A 243 -9.07 -10.39 -22.70
CA SER A 243 -9.22 -11.52 -23.64
C SER A 243 -10.36 -11.28 -24.62
N GLY A 244 -10.32 -11.77 -25.86
CA GLY A 244 -11.43 -11.65 -26.84
C GLY A 244 -11.46 -10.34 -27.65
N ASP A 245 -12.59 -9.99 -28.28
CA ASP A 245 -12.71 -8.83 -29.18
C ASP A 245 -12.67 -7.46 -28.46
N LEU A 246 -11.70 -6.62 -28.80
CA LEU A 246 -11.53 -5.28 -28.23
C LEU A 246 -12.23 -4.19 -29.05
N ASN A 247 -12.51 -4.45 -30.33
CA ASN A 247 -12.92 -3.43 -31.29
C ASN A 247 -14.40 -3.06 -31.12
N VAL A 248 -15.31 -4.03 -30.99
CA VAL A 248 -16.75 -3.74 -30.89
C VAL A 248 -17.08 -2.92 -29.64
N PRO A 249 -16.61 -3.27 -28.42
CA PRO A 249 -16.94 -2.49 -27.23
C PRO A 249 -16.37 -1.07 -27.29
N LEU A 250 -15.15 -0.90 -27.83
CA LEU A 250 -14.56 0.42 -28.04
C LEU A 250 -15.35 1.24 -29.07
N ARG A 251 -15.76 0.65 -30.19
CA ARG A 251 -16.58 1.33 -31.21
C ARG A 251 -17.91 1.82 -30.64
N ILE A 252 -18.52 1.05 -29.73
CA ILE A 252 -19.74 1.48 -29.03
C ILE A 252 -19.45 2.65 -28.09
N ALA A 253 -18.37 2.57 -27.29
CA ALA A 253 -18.00 3.64 -26.36
C ALA A 253 -17.60 4.95 -27.07
N LEU A 254 -16.94 4.85 -28.22
CA LEU A 254 -16.59 5.98 -29.09
C LEU A 254 -17.84 6.73 -29.60
N LYS A 255 -18.97 6.05 -29.76
CA LYS A 255 -20.24 6.65 -30.20
C LYS A 255 -21.12 7.12 -29.04
N SER A 256 -20.64 7.07 -27.80
CA SER A 256 -21.38 7.54 -26.64
C SER A 256 -21.60 9.05 -26.68
N GLU A 257 -22.77 9.50 -26.22
CA GLU A 257 -23.06 10.91 -25.97
C GLU A 257 -22.35 11.44 -24.71
N ASN A 258 -21.84 10.55 -23.86
CA ASN A 258 -21.06 10.94 -22.69
C ASN A 258 -19.62 11.27 -23.10
N ALA A 259 -19.26 12.55 -23.01
CA ALA A 259 -17.95 13.06 -23.41
C ALA A 259 -16.79 12.34 -22.68
N GLN A 260 -16.92 12.09 -21.37
CA GLN A 260 -15.86 11.44 -20.59
C GLN A 260 -15.62 9.99 -21.06
N LEU A 261 -16.69 9.25 -21.34
CA LEU A 261 -16.59 7.89 -21.86
C LEU A 261 -15.98 7.88 -23.27
N GLN A 262 -16.37 8.81 -24.13
CA GLN A 262 -15.82 8.94 -25.48
C GLN A 262 -14.30 9.27 -25.44
N ILE A 263 -13.88 10.21 -24.57
CA ILE A 263 -12.47 10.56 -24.36
C ILE A 263 -11.67 9.36 -23.85
N SER A 264 -12.16 8.66 -22.82
CA SER A 264 -11.49 7.48 -22.29
C SER A 264 -11.38 6.35 -23.33
N ALA A 265 -12.39 6.17 -24.18
CA ALA A 265 -12.37 5.21 -25.28
C ALA A 265 -11.36 5.58 -26.37
N LEU A 266 -11.28 6.86 -26.74
CA LEU A 266 -10.27 7.39 -27.67
C LEU A 266 -8.86 7.14 -27.14
N ALA A 267 -8.61 7.47 -25.87
CA ALA A 267 -7.30 7.27 -25.25
C ALA A 267 -6.89 5.79 -25.21
N LEU A 268 -7.82 4.90 -24.87
CA LEU A 268 -7.57 3.46 -24.83
C LEU A 268 -7.34 2.87 -26.24
N THR A 269 -8.06 3.37 -27.24
CA THR A 269 -7.86 3.00 -28.66
C THR A 269 -6.44 3.32 -29.12
N GLY A 270 -5.94 4.49 -28.76
CA GLY A 270 -4.56 4.91 -29.03
C GLY A 270 -3.53 4.03 -28.32
N GLU A 271 -3.71 3.80 -27.01
CA GLU A 271 -2.80 2.97 -26.20
C GLU A 271 -2.69 1.54 -26.73
N TRP A 272 -3.80 0.95 -27.16
CA TRP A 272 -3.82 -0.41 -27.71
C TRP A 272 -3.47 -0.51 -29.18
N LYS A 273 -3.28 0.64 -29.86
CA LYS A 273 -3.02 0.73 -31.31
C LYS A 273 -4.06 -0.03 -32.14
N ALA A 274 -5.35 0.14 -31.80
CA ALA A 274 -6.45 -0.57 -32.46
C ALA A 274 -6.75 0.01 -33.86
N ALA A 275 -5.99 -0.44 -34.86
CA ALA A 275 -6.04 0.09 -36.23
C ALA A 275 -7.42 0.02 -36.89
N ASP A 276 -8.23 -0.99 -36.54
CA ASP A 276 -9.57 -1.21 -37.08
C ASP A 276 -10.59 -0.12 -36.68
N LEU A 277 -10.24 0.72 -35.70
CA LEU A 277 -11.05 1.84 -35.24
C LEU A 277 -10.63 3.18 -35.84
N ASN A 278 -9.57 3.22 -36.66
CA ASN A 278 -9.06 4.45 -37.26
C ASN A 278 -10.13 5.24 -38.04
N HIS A 279 -11.02 4.54 -38.75
CA HIS A 279 -12.11 5.19 -39.47
C HIS A 279 -13.10 5.87 -38.51
N ASP A 280 -13.50 5.18 -37.44
CA ASP A 280 -14.40 5.72 -36.42
C ASP A 280 -13.78 6.94 -35.71
N VAL A 281 -12.49 6.86 -35.36
CA VAL A 281 -11.73 7.97 -34.73
C VAL A 281 -11.65 9.18 -35.66
N ARG A 282 -11.33 8.99 -36.94
CA ARG A 282 -11.29 10.08 -37.93
C ARG A 282 -12.64 10.74 -38.13
N LYS A 283 -13.73 9.95 -38.12
CA LYS A 283 -15.09 10.48 -38.25
C LYS A 283 -15.45 11.36 -37.05
N LEU A 284 -15.09 10.94 -35.84
CA LEU A 284 -15.27 11.74 -34.63
C LEU A 284 -14.48 13.05 -34.67
N ALA A 285 -13.19 12.99 -35.01
CA ALA A 285 -12.33 14.18 -35.10
C ALA A 285 -12.86 15.24 -36.10
N ARG A 286 -13.57 14.81 -37.15
CA ARG A 286 -14.20 15.71 -38.14
C ARG A 286 -15.57 16.25 -37.70
N ALA A 287 -16.26 15.54 -36.80
CA ALA A 287 -17.59 15.92 -36.32
C ALA A 287 -17.55 16.84 -35.09
N SER A 288 -16.48 16.79 -34.30
CA SER A 288 -16.31 17.60 -33.10
C SER A 288 -16.03 19.07 -33.45
N LYS A 289 -17.00 19.97 -33.26
CA LYS A 289 -16.69 21.39 -32.97
C LYS A 289 -15.98 21.41 -31.61
N SER A 290 -14.74 21.91 -31.56
CA SER A 290 -13.84 22.01 -30.40
C SER A 290 -14.40 21.53 -29.06
N GLN A 291 -14.06 20.30 -28.66
CA GLN A 291 -14.08 19.94 -27.24
C GLN A 291 -12.69 20.18 -26.66
N PRO A 292 -12.57 20.81 -25.48
CA PRO A 292 -11.29 21.15 -24.89
C PRO A 292 -10.61 19.86 -24.41
N VAL A 293 -9.65 19.37 -25.19
CA VAL A 293 -8.68 18.39 -24.71
C VAL A 293 -7.70 19.16 -23.84
N GLN A 294 -7.89 19.13 -22.52
CA GLN A 294 -6.79 19.47 -21.60
C GLN A 294 -5.82 18.29 -21.58
N ILE A 295 -4.67 18.50 -22.21
CA ILE A 295 -3.50 17.65 -22.03
C ILE A 295 -2.95 17.98 -20.64
N ALA A 296 -3.01 16.99 -19.73
CA ALA A 296 -2.30 16.99 -18.46
C ALA A 296 -1.32 15.82 -18.46
#